data_AF-S4NY26-F1
#
_entry.id   AF-S4NY26-F1
#
_cell.length_a   1.000
_cell.length_b   1.000
_cell.length_c   1.000
_cell.angle_alpha   90.00
_cell.angle_beta   90.00
_cell.angle_gamma   90.00
#
_symmetry.space_group_name_H-M   'P 1'
#
loop_
_entity.id
_entity.type
_entity.pdbx_description
1 polymer ?
#
loop_
_entity_poly.entity_id
_entity_poly.type
_entity_poly.pdbx_seq_one_letter_code
_entity_poly.pdbx_strand_id
1 'polypeptide(L)'
;KKDRLVANDFIQCRKVAEHVVEKIVGGGDVNGASAAKNSEESVNESPEERVELLCCDQVLDPNMDLRTVRHFIWKSSVEFTLHYRVLKQ
;
A
#
# COMPACT_ATOMS: atom_id res chain seq x y z
N LYS A 1 -0.22 -1.76 13.94
CA LYS A 1 -0.06 -3.22 13.71
C LYS A 1 0.94 -3.39 12.58
N LYS A 2 1.87 -4.34 12.65
CA LYS A 2 2.84 -4.62 11.56
C LYS A 2 2.45 -5.93 10.90
N ASP A 3 2.10 -5.88 9.63
CA ASP A 3 1.77 -7.07 8.84
C ASP A 3 2.91 -7.37 7.86
N ARG A 4 3.29 -8.64 7.74
CA ARG A 4 4.35 -9.07 6.82
C ARG A 4 3.70 -9.46 5.50
N LEU A 5 4.01 -8.70 4.45
CA LEU A 5 3.48 -8.89 3.11
C LEU A 5 4.60 -9.34 2.16
N VAL A 6 4.25 -10.14 1.15
CA VAL A 6 5.15 -10.55 0.07
C VAL A 6 4.54 -10.08 -1.24
N ALA A 7 5.34 -9.39 -2.05
CA ALA A 7 4.93 -8.90 -3.35
C ALA A 7 6.08 -8.98 -4.36
N ASN A 8 5.75 -8.82 -5.64
CA ASN A 8 6.74 -8.71 -6.69
C ASN A 8 7.42 -7.33 -6.63
N ASP A 9 8.72 -7.27 -6.92
CA ASP A 9 9.53 -6.04 -6.95
C ASP A 9 9.01 -4.95 -7.89
N PHE A 10 8.34 -5.34 -8.98
CA PHE A 10 7.77 -4.42 -9.98
C PHE A 10 6.38 -3.90 -9.61
N ILE A 11 5.82 -4.33 -8.47
CA ILE A 11 4.53 -3.80 -8.01
C ILE A 11 4.67 -2.30 -7.71
N GLN A 12 3.73 -1.52 -8.21
CA GLN A 12 3.70 -0.08 -7.98
C GLN A 12 3.15 0.26 -6.59
N CYS A 13 3.60 1.38 -6.04
CA CYS A 13 3.15 1.92 -4.76
C CYS A 13 1.63 2.12 -4.75
N ARG A 14 1.01 2.53 -5.86
CA ARG A 14 -0.45 2.63 -5.99
C ARG A 14 -1.18 1.34 -5.64
N LYS A 15 -0.66 0.18 -6.09
CA LYS A 15 -1.28 -1.12 -5.83
C LYS A 15 -1.13 -1.56 -4.38
N VAL A 16 -0.03 -1.15 -3.73
CA VAL A 16 0.17 -1.33 -2.29
C VAL A 16 -0.80 -0.44 -1.51
N ALA A 17 -0.99 0.81 -1.92
CA ALA A 17 -1.93 1.74 -1.30
C ALA A 17 -3.38 1.22 -1.40
N GLU A 18 -3.77 0.71 -2.58
CA GLU A 18 -5.07 0.06 -2.78
C GLU A 18 -5.27 -1.11 -1.79
N HIS A 19 -4.26 -1.98 -1.66
CA HIS A 19 -4.32 -3.09 -0.70
C HIS A 19 -4.50 -2.61 0.75
N VAL A 20 -3.79 -1.55 1.15
CA VAL A 20 -3.93 -0.96 2.50
C VAL A 20 -5.35 -0.42 2.69
N VAL A 21 -5.88 0.31 1.70
CA VAL A 21 -7.23 0.87 1.76
C VAL A 21 -8.26 -0.25 1.88
N GLU A 22 -8.20 -1.27 1.03
CA GLU A 22 -9.20 -2.35 1.00
C GLU A 22 -9.12 -3.26 2.22
N LYS A 23 -7.91 -3.70 2.58
CA LYS A 23 -7.72 -4.74 3.61
C LYS A 23 -7.56 -4.16 5.01
N ILE A 24 -6.92 -3.00 5.15
CA ILE A 24 -6.53 -2.48 6.46
C ILE A 24 -7.50 -1.39 6.92
N VAL A 25 -7.89 -0.48 6.02
CA VAL A 25 -8.85 0.61 6.33
C VAL A 25 -10.30 0.16 6.14
N GLY A 26 -10.57 -0.64 5.11
CA GLY A 26 -11.91 -1.14 4.75
C GLY A 26 -12.44 -2.30 5.61
N GLY A 27 -11.70 -2.74 6.63
CA GLY A 27 -12.19 -3.72 7.61
C GLY A 27 -12.22 -5.18 7.14
N GLY A 28 -11.37 -5.58 6.18
CA GLY A 28 -11.32 -6.96 5.70
C GLY A 28 -10.34 -7.83 6.51
N ASP A 29 -10.86 -8.68 7.40
CA ASP A 29 -10.10 -9.72 8.09
C ASP A 29 -9.22 -10.53 7.12
N VAL A 30 -7.94 -10.63 7.45
CA VAL A 30 -6.92 -11.36 6.68
C VAL A 30 -7.04 -12.86 6.92
N ASN A 31 -8.01 -13.50 6.25
CA ASN A 31 -8.02 -14.96 6.17
C ASN A 31 -8.45 -15.44 4.79
N GLY A 32 -7.47 -15.83 3.99
CA GLY A 32 -7.64 -16.76 2.88
C GLY A 32 -8.31 -16.16 1.64
N ALA A 33 -7.95 -16.75 0.50
CA ALA A 33 -8.51 -16.47 -0.80
C ALA A 33 -10.03 -16.28 -0.78
N SER A 34 -10.51 -15.14 -1.30
CA SER A 34 -11.86 -15.00 -1.85
C SER A 34 -11.88 -13.82 -2.80
N ALA A 35 -11.88 -14.14 -4.09
CA ALA A 35 -12.43 -13.27 -5.10
C ALA A 35 -13.96 -13.22 -4.89
N ALA A 36 -14.50 -12.09 -4.47
CA ALA A 36 -15.90 -11.69 -4.62
C ALA A 36 -16.01 -10.24 -4.16
N LYS A 37 -16.06 -9.28 -5.08
CA LYS A 37 -17.29 -8.73 -5.66
C LYS A 37 -18.15 -7.96 -4.65
N ASN A 38 -18.24 -6.66 -4.97
CA ASN A 38 -19.34 -5.73 -4.72
C ASN A 38 -19.19 -4.74 -3.55
N SER A 39 -18.73 -3.54 -3.91
CA SER A 39 -19.24 -2.28 -3.37
C SER A 39 -19.12 -1.26 -4.52
N GLU A 40 -20.13 -1.26 -5.39
CA GLU A 40 -20.33 -0.32 -6.51
C GLU A 40 -20.68 1.11 -6.06
N GLU A 41 -20.11 1.62 -4.98
CA GLU A 41 -20.37 2.99 -4.50
C GLU A 41 -19.11 3.59 -3.86
N SER A 42 -18.21 4.10 -4.72
CA SER A 42 -17.11 5.08 -4.49
C SER A 42 -16.02 5.01 -5.58
N VAL A 43 -16.42 4.73 -6.84
CA VAL A 43 -15.54 4.34 -7.97
C VAL A 43 -14.64 5.47 -8.53
N ASN A 44 -14.42 6.57 -7.81
CA ASN A 44 -13.59 7.67 -8.35
C ASN A 44 -12.57 8.30 -7.39
N GLU A 45 -12.41 7.80 -6.16
CA GLU A 45 -11.34 8.29 -5.28
C GLU A 45 -10.11 7.40 -5.45
N SER A 46 -9.01 7.99 -5.90
CA SER A 46 -7.76 7.26 -6.06
C SER A 46 -7.27 6.82 -4.67
N PRO A 47 -6.71 5.60 -4.50
CA PRO A 47 -6.31 5.12 -3.19
C PRO A 47 -5.27 6.04 -2.52
N GLU A 48 -4.47 6.73 -3.33
CA GLU A 48 -3.52 7.78 -2.92
C GLU A 48 -4.17 9.01 -2.27
N GLU A 49 -5.46 9.27 -2.50
CA GLU A 49 -6.22 10.34 -1.84
C GLU A 49 -6.72 9.92 -0.45
N ARG A 50 -6.76 8.60 -0.18
CA ARG A 50 -7.22 8.04 1.10
C ARG A 50 -6.05 7.64 2.00
N VAL A 51 -4.94 7.19 1.43
CA VAL A 51 -3.74 6.82 2.17
C VAL A 51 -2.47 7.28 1.46
N GLU A 52 -1.50 7.74 2.25
CA GLU A 52 -0.14 7.98 1.76
C GLU A 52 0.76 6.85 2.23
N LEU A 53 1.63 6.37 1.33
CA LEU A 53 2.71 5.45 1.66
C LEU A 53 3.99 6.22 1.92
N LEU A 54 4.73 5.79 2.93
CA LEU A 54 5.98 6.39 3.36
C LEU A 54 7.10 5.37 3.50
N CYS A 55 8.29 5.76 3.09
CA CYS A 55 9.53 5.05 3.36
C CYS A 55 10.54 6.04 3.93
N CYS A 56 11.14 5.75 5.08
CA CYS A 56 12.06 6.67 5.76
C CYS A 56 11.47 8.10 5.92
N ASP A 57 10.21 8.20 6.34
CA ASP A 57 9.45 9.44 6.49
C ASP A 57 9.25 10.28 5.21
N GLN A 58 9.62 9.75 4.05
CA GLN A 58 9.35 10.34 2.74
C GLN A 58 8.10 9.74 2.11
N VAL A 59 7.18 10.59 1.62
CA VAL A 59 6.00 10.17 0.85
C VAL A 59 6.44 9.60 -0.51
N LEU A 60 5.88 8.45 -0.87
CA LEU A 60 6.22 7.72 -2.10
C LEU A 60 5.33 8.14 -3.27
N ASP A 61 5.91 8.22 -4.47
CA ASP A 61 5.14 8.43 -5.71
C ASP A 61 4.32 7.16 -6.03
N PRO A 62 3.00 7.27 -6.27
CA PRO A 62 2.14 6.14 -6.62
C PRO A 62 2.63 5.30 -7.82
N ASN A 63 3.36 5.91 -8.75
CA ASN A 63 3.87 5.26 -9.96
C ASN A 63 5.21 4.54 -9.76
N MET A 64 5.91 4.77 -8.64
CA MET A 64 7.16 4.07 -8.33
C MET A 64 6.91 2.60 -7.98
N ASP A 65 7.82 1.72 -8.41
CA ASP A 65 7.85 0.32 -7.98
C ASP A 65 8.66 0.09 -6.69
N LEU A 66 8.41 -1.03 -6.02
CA LEU A 66 9.09 -1.37 -4.75
C LEU A 66 10.60 -1.52 -4.91
N ARG A 67 11.07 -1.98 -6.08
CA ARG A 67 12.51 -2.04 -6.38
C ARG A 67 13.16 -0.66 -6.33
N THR A 68 12.53 0.32 -6.96
CA THR A 68 13.00 1.70 -7.03
C THR A 68 12.99 2.32 -5.64
N VAL A 69 11.90 2.17 -4.89
CA VAL A 69 11.83 2.64 -3.50
C VAL A 69 12.93 2.02 -2.63
N ARG A 70 13.14 0.71 -2.74
CA ARG A 70 14.19 0.01 -1.99
C ARG A 70 15.58 0.53 -2.34
N HIS A 71 15.87 0.69 -3.63
CA HIS A 71 17.19 1.09 -4.11
C HIS A 71 17.51 2.55 -3.82
N PHE A 72 16.54 3.45 -4.00
CA PHE A 72 16.78 4.90 -3.92
C PHE A 72 16.44 5.52 -2.57
N ILE A 73 15.44 5.00 -1.85
CA ILE A 73 14.93 5.59 -0.61
C ILE A 73 15.36 4.77 0.62
N TRP A 74 15.04 3.48 0.66
CA TRP A 74 15.33 2.65 1.84
C TRP A 74 16.82 2.50 2.12
N LYS A 75 17.61 2.10 1.10
CA LYS A 75 19.08 1.97 1.15
C LYS A 75 19.63 1.15 2.33
N SER A 76 18.81 0.34 2.99
CA SER A 76 19.21 -0.51 4.11
C SER A 76 19.19 -1.99 3.70
N SER A 77 20.11 -2.76 4.28
CA SER A 77 20.23 -4.22 4.09
C SER A 77 19.25 -5.02 4.95
N VAL A 78 18.51 -4.35 5.83
CA VAL A 78 17.49 -4.99 6.67
C VAL A 78 16.16 -5.12 5.94
N GLU A 79 15.19 -5.78 6.58
CA GLU A 79 13.85 -5.98 6.04
C GLU A 79 13.21 -4.67 5.56
N PHE A 80 12.77 -4.67 4.30
CA PHE A 80 12.16 -3.51 3.68
C PHE A 80 10.79 -3.23 4.29
N THR A 81 10.64 -2.05 4.90
CA THR A 81 9.45 -1.65 5.64
C THR A 81 8.87 -0.37 5.05
N LEU A 82 7.56 -0.39 4.83
CA LEU A 82 6.77 0.79 4.46
C LEU A 82 5.84 1.17 5.61
N HIS A 83 5.65 2.47 5.79
CA HIS A 83 4.62 3.02 6.67
C HIS A 83 3.47 3.54 5.81
N TYR A 84 2.28 3.59 6.37
CA TYR A 84 1.15 4.25 5.74
C TYR A 84 0.50 5.20 6.74
N ARG A 85 -0.13 6.25 6.23
CA ARG A 85 -1.04 7.10 7.01
C ARG A 85 -2.36 7.23 6.27
N VAL A 86 -3.45 7.27 7.02
CA VAL A 86 -4.78 7.56 6.48
C VAL A 86 -4.92 9.08 6.39
N LEU A 87 -5.23 9.57 5.20
CA LEU A 87 -5.64 10.95 4.98
C LEU A 87 -7.09 11.07 5.46
N LYS A 88 -7.36 12.01 6.37
CA LYS A 88 -8.74 12.24 6.82
C LYS A 88 -9.59 12.65 5.61
N GLN A 89 -10.69 11.92 5.39
CA GLN A 89 -11.79 12.35 4.53
C GLN A 89 -12.44 13.63 5.07
#